data_AF-A0A9X9M5R4-F1
#
_entry.id   AF-A0A9X9M5R4-F1
#
_cell.length_a   1.000
_cell.length_b   1.000
_cell.length_c   1.000
_cell.angle_alpha   90.00
_cell.angle_beta   90.00
_cell.angle_gamma   90.00
#
_symmetry.space_group_name_H-M   'P 1'
#
loop_
_entity.id
_entity.type
_entity.pdbx_description
1 polymer ?
#
loop_
_entity_poly.entity_id
_entity_poly.type
_entity_poly.pdbx_seq_one_letter_code
_entity_poly.pdbx_strand_id
1 'polypeptide(L)'
;MQYCPLCQGLTLSKPCMGYCLNVVRGCLAHMAELNPHWHAYIRSLEELSDAMHGTYDIEHVLLNFHILVNDAVMQAHLDGQKLSEQVNKICGRPIRTPTQSPRCSFEGSKVTHGMKISPRNDEETLANRRKEFINSLRLYRTFYGGLADELCVNELAAADGLPCWNGEDIVKRYFMCCGLR
;
A
#
# COMPACT_ATOMS: atom_id res chain seq x y z
N MET A 1 -5.05 -36.35 11.27
CA MET A 1 -3.62 -35.98 11.39
C MET A 1 -3.15 -35.91 12.85
N GLN A 2 -3.69 -35.01 13.68
CA GLN A 2 -3.15 -34.76 15.04
C GLN A 2 -3.54 -35.82 16.09
N TYR A 3 -4.78 -36.28 16.09
CA TYR A 3 -5.30 -37.11 17.18
C TYR A 3 -5.34 -38.62 16.90
N CYS A 4 -5.23 -39.04 15.63
CA CYS A 4 -5.21 -40.45 15.24
C CYS A 4 -4.15 -41.29 15.99
N PRO A 5 -2.92 -40.80 16.25
CA PRO A 5 -1.92 -41.57 16.98
C PRO A 5 -2.35 -41.89 18.42
N LEU A 6 -3.10 -40.99 19.07
CA LEU A 6 -3.57 -41.22 20.45
C LEU A 6 -4.52 -42.41 20.51
N CYS A 7 -5.35 -42.61 19.48
CA CYS A 7 -6.25 -43.76 19.37
C CYS A 7 -5.49 -45.10 19.23
N GLN A 8 -4.23 -45.06 18.80
CA GLN A 8 -3.35 -46.22 18.70
C GLN A 8 -2.38 -46.34 19.88
N GLY A 9 -2.54 -45.52 20.92
CA GLY A 9 -1.65 -45.51 22.10
C GLY A 9 -0.33 -44.75 21.90
N LEU A 10 -0.17 -44.03 20.78
CA LEU A 10 1.03 -43.25 20.45
C LEU A 10 0.88 -41.79 20.92
N THR A 11 0.90 -41.57 22.24
CA THR A 11 0.51 -40.30 22.89
C THR A 11 1.50 -39.13 22.73
N LEU A 12 2.75 -39.39 22.36
CA LEU A 12 3.81 -38.37 22.25
C LEU A 12 4.24 -38.09 20.80
N SER A 13 3.57 -38.70 19.82
CA SER A 13 3.99 -38.59 18.42
C SER A 13 3.41 -37.34 17.75
N LYS A 14 4.27 -36.58 17.08
CA LYS A 14 3.87 -35.48 16.20
C LYS A 14 3.86 -35.94 14.73
N PRO A 15 3.00 -35.37 13.87
CA PRO A 15 3.01 -35.66 12.45
C PRO A 15 4.33 -35.27 11.79
N CYS A 16 4.72 -36.04 10.77
CA CYS A 16 5.87 -35.67 9.93
C CYS A 16 5.62 -34.35 9.20
N MET A 17 6.67 -33.57 8.96
CA MET A 17 6.59 -32.28 8.25
C MET A 17 5.86 -32.39 6.91
N GLY A 18 6.27 -33.33 6.05
CA GLY A 18 5.61 -33.53 4.76
C GLY A 18 4.15 -33.95 4.86
N TYR A 19 3.79 -34.76 5.86
CA TYR A 19 2.38 -35.12 6.08
C TYR A 19 1.57 -33.92 6.55
N CYS A 20 2.13 -33.12 7.47
CA CYS A 20 1.52 -31.88 7.93
C CYS A 20 1.24 -30.93 6.77
N LEU A 21 2.27 -30.64 5.96
CA LEU A 21 2.14 -29.75 4.82
C LEU A 21 1.08 -30.23 3.82
N ASN A 22 1.01 -31.52 3.55
CA ASN A 22 0.00 -32.08 2.64
C ASN A 22 -1.42 -31.85 3.14
N VAL A 23 -1.67 -32.13 4.42
CA VAL A 23 -2.99 -31.93 5.03
C VAL A 23 -3.33 -30.46 5.09
N VAL A 24 -2.43 -29.62 5.62
CA VAL A 24 -2.69 -28.20 5.86
C VAL A 24 -2.81 -27.42 4.56
N ARG A 25 -2.00 -27.71 3.53
CA ARG A 25 -2.17 -27.11 2.19
C ARG A 25 -3.48 -27.51 1.55
N GLY A 26 -3.95 -28.75 1.76
CA GLY A 26 -5.28 -29.17 1.33
C GLY A 26 -6.38 -28.38 2.03
N CYS A 27 -6.29 -28.18 3.35
CA CYS A 27 -7.24 -27.38 4.12
C CYS A 27 -7.24 -25.90 3.72
N LEU A 28 -6.07 -25.34 3.40
CA LEU A 28 -5.87 -23.94 3.04
C LEU A 28 -5.89 -23.70 1.52
N ALA A 29 -6.35 -24.66 0.72
CA ALA A 29 -6.29 -24.57 -0.74
C ALA A 29 -6.93 -23.30 -1.29
N HIS A 30 -8.11 -22.92 -0.78
CA HIS A 30 -8.79 -21.69 -1.22
C HIS A 30 -8.06 -20.42 -0.75
N MET A 31 -7.40 -20.44 0.41
CA MET A 31 -6.57 -19.31 0.87
C MET A 31 -5.33 -19.13 -0.01
N ALA A 32 -4.78 -20.22 -0.54
CA ALA A 32 -3.64 -20.19 -1.44
C ALA A 32 -3.96 -19.48 -2.78
N GLU A 33 -5.23 -19.48 -3.21
CA GLU A 33 -5.68 -18.75 -4.41
C GLU A 33 -5.53 -17.22 -4.26
N LEU A 34 -5.52 -16.71 -3.02
CA LEU A 34 -5.28 -15.29 -2.75
C LEU A 34 -3.83 -14.89 -2.97
N ASN A 35 -2.88 -15.84 -2.89
CA ASN A 35 -1.45 -15.55 -2.95
C ASN A 35 -1.02 -14.76 -4.20
N PRO A 36 -1.36 -15.15 -5.44
CA PRO A 36 -0.99 -14.36 -6.62
C PRO A 36 -1.56 -12.94 -6.62
N HIS A 37 -2.81 -12.76 -6.15
CA HIS A 37 -3.45 -11.45 -6.07
C HIS A 37 -2.82 -10.57 -4.99
N TRP A 38 -2.49 -11.15 -3.83
CA TRP A 38 -1.79 -10.48 -2.74
C TRP A 38 -0.40 -10.01 -3.15
N HIS A 39 0.36 -10.87 -3.83
CA HIS A 39 1.66 -10.50 -4.40
C HIS A 39 1.55 -9.36 -5.42
N ALA A 40 0.52 -9.39 -6.28
CA ALA A 40 0.27 -8.33 -7.25
C ALA A 40 -0.11 -7.01 -6.57
N TYR A 41 -0.96 -7.05 -5.55
CA TYR A 41 -1.37 -5.88 -4.78
C TYR A 41 -0.17 -5.18 -4.12
N ILE A 42 0.67 -5.93 -3.40
CA ILE A 42 1.87 -5.36 -2.76
C ILE A 42 2.80 -4.75 -3.82
N ARG A 43 3.04 -5.47 -4.92
CA ARG A 43 3.89 -4.96 -6.00
C ARG A 43 3.35 -3.66 -6.59
N SER A 44 2.05 -3.56 -6.84
CA SER A 44 1.45 -2.33 -7.37
C SER A 44 1.56 -1.15 -6.39
N LEU A 45 1.48 -1.41 -5.08
CA LEU A 45 1.73 -0.37 -4.06
C LEU A 45 3.19 0.06 -4.01
N GLU A 46 4.13 -0.87 -4.17
CA GLU A 46 5.57 -0.56 -4.26
C GLU A 46 5.85 0.32 -5.49
N GLU A 47 5.35 -0.07 -6.66
CA GLU A 47 5.49 0.67 -7.91
C GLU A 47 4.90 2.08 -7.79
N LEU A 48 3.71 2.22 -7.19
CA LEU A 48 3.10 3.52 -6.92
C LEU A 48 3.97 4.36 -5.97
N SER A 49 4.43 3.78 -4.87
CA SER A 49 5.27 4.48 -3.89
C SER A 49 6.57 5.01 -4.49
N ASP A 50 7.18 4.23 -5.39
CA ASP A 50 8.42 4.59 -6.08
C ASP A 50 8.17 5.67 -7.15
N ALA A 51 7.00 5.67 -7.79
CA ALA A 51 6.59 6.69 -8.76
C ALA A 51 6.20 8.04 -8.11
N MET A 52 5.90 8.06 -6.81
CA MET A 52 5.52 9.27 -6.08
C MET A 52 6.75 10.14 -5.75
N HIS A 53 7.19 10.94 -6.72
CA HIS A 53 8.21 11.96 -6.56
C HIS A 53 7.87 13.25 -7.32
N GLY A 54 8.42 14.39 -6.88
CA GLY A 54 8.27 15.68 -7.58
C GLY A 54 6.80 16.08 -7.77
N THR A 55 6.37 16.29 -9.01
CA THR A 55 4.99 16.69 -9.34
C THR A 55 3.95 15.59 -9.10
N TYR A 56 4.37 14.34 -8.95
CA TYR A 56 3.50 13.22 -8.61
C TYR A 56 3.46 12.94 -7.10
N ASP A 57 4.27 13.66 -6.31
CA ASP A 57 4.20 13.61 -4.85
C ASP A 57 3.18 14.64 -4.36
N ILE A 58 2.08 14.15 -3.80
CA ILE A 58 0.98 14.99 -3.32
C ILE A 58 1.41 15.92 -2.18
N GLU A 59 2.32 15.48 -1.30
CA GLU A 59 2.85 16.33 -0.22
C GLU A 59 3.67 17.47 -0.83
N HIS A 60 4.50 17.16 -1.83
CA HIS A 60 5.26 18.18 -2.56
C HIS A 60 4.34 19.20 -3.26
N VAL A 61 3.30 18.75 -3.97
CA VAL A 61 2.38 19.64 -4.68
C VAL A 61 1.61 20.53 -3.70
N LEU A 62 1.05 19.96 -2.63
CA LEU A 62 0.26 20.72 -1.66
C LEU A 62 1.09 21.76 -0.91
N LEU A 63 2.32 21.42 -0.51
CA LEU A 63 3.22 22.35 0.17
C LEU A 63 3.66 23.51 -0.74
N ASN A 64 3.80 23.26 -2.05
CA ASN A 64 4.23 24.27 -3.02
C ASN A 64 3.08 24.96 -3.77
N PHE A 65 1.82 24.64 -3.45
CA PHE A 65 0.65 25.16 -4.17
C PHE A 65 0.59 26.70 -4.20
N HIS A 66 0.98 27.35 -3.10
CA HIS A 66 1.00 28.82 -3.02
C HIS A 66 1.98 29.47 -4.01
N ILE A 67 3.11 28.81 -4.31
CA ILE A 67 4.09 29.28 -5.28
C ILE A 67 3.45 29.22 -6.68
N LEU A 68 2.80 28.11 -7.02
CA LEU A 68 2.10 27.95 -8.30
C LEU A 68 1.03 29.02 -8.51
N VAL A 69 0.26 29.36 -7.47
CA VAL A 69 -0.73 30.44 -7.52
C VAL A 69 -0.06 31.80 -7.72
N ASN A 70 1.00 32.10 -6.97
CA ASN A 70 1.72 33.36 -7.10
C ASN A 70 2.34 33.53 -8.50
N ASP A 71 2.91 32.47 -9.06
CA ASP A 71 3.47 32.46 -10.41
C ASP A 71 2.37 32.70 -11.45
N ALA A 72 1.21 32.05 -11.31
CA ALA A 72 0.06 32.28 -12.19
C ALA A 72 -0.46 33.72 -12.13
N VAL A 73 -0.55 34.31 -10.93
CA VAL A 73 -0.93 35.72 -10.74
C VAL A 73 0.09 36.66 -11.36
N MET A 74 1.39 36.38 -11.17
CA MET A 74 2.47 37.16 -11.79
C MET A 74 2.39 37.12 -13.31
N GLN A 75 2.19 35.93 -13.91
CA GLN A 75 2.02 35.79 -15.36
C GLN A 75 0.78 36.54 -15.85
N ALA A 76 -0.34 36.47 -15.14
CA ALA A 76 -1.55 37.22 -15.49
C ALA A 76 -1.33 38.74 -15.46
N HIS A 77 -0.50 39.25 -14.53
CA HIS A 77 -0.14 40.66 -14.49
C HIS A 77 0.77 41.07 -15.64
N LEU A 78 1.78 40.25 -15.97
CA LEU A 78 2.72 40.53 -17.05
C LEU A 78 2.03 40.54 -18.42
N ASP A 79 1.20 39.53 -18.68
CA ASP A 79 0.53 39.38 -19.97
C ASP A 79 -0.80 40.14 -20.07
N GLY A 80 -1.30 40.70 -18.96
CA GLY A 80 -2.65 41.23 -18.84
C GLY A 80 -2.99 42.32 -19.86
N GLN A 81 -2.06 43.24 -20.17
CA GLN A 81 -2.30 44.28 -21.18
C GLN A 81 -2.41 43.69 -22.58
N LYS A 82 -1.44 42.85 -22.96
CA LYS A 82 -1.40 42.18 -24.27
C LYS A 82 -2.63 41.29 -24.49
N LEU A 83 -3.03 40.53 -23.47
CA LEU A 83 -4.24 39.71 -23.52
C LEU A 83 -5.49 40.58 -23.67
N SER A 84 -5.59 41.69 -22.93
CA SER A 84 -6.72 42.62 -23.03
C SER A 84 -6.84 43.22 -24.44
N GLU A 85 -5.74 43.61 -25.06
CA GLU A 85 -5.73 44.12 -26.44
C GLU A 85 -6.20 43.06 -27.44
N GLN A 86 -5.69 41.82 -27.33
CA GLN A 86 -6.11 40.70 -28.19
C GLN A 86 -7.60 40.38 -28.02
N VAL A 87 -8.08 40.33 -26.78
CA VAL A 87 -9.49 40.08 -26.47
C VAL A 87 -10.36 41.21 -27.01
N ASN A 88 -9.98 42.48 -26.82
CA ASN A 88 -10.74 43.62 -27.35
C ASN A 88 -10.80 43.62 -28.88
N LYS A 89 -9.76 43.12 -29.56
CA LYS A 89 -9.75 43.02 -31.02
C LYS A 89 -10.74 41.96 -31.54
N ILE A 90 -10.87 40.84 -30.84
CA ILE A 90 -11.74 39.71 -31.25
C ILE A 90 -13.18 39.92 -30.78
N CYS A 91 -13.35 40.29 -29.52
CA CYS A 91 -14.65 40.37 -28.85
C CYS A 91 -15.26 41.78 -28.85
N GLY A 92 -14.49 42.82 -29.21
CA GLY A 92 -14.89 44.22 -29.09
C GLY A 92 -14.68 44.79 -27.69
N ARG A 93 -14.86 46.12 -27.54
CA ARG A 93 -14.73 46.78 -26.24
C ARG A 93 -15.89 46.38 -25.32
N PRO A 94 -15.63 46.04 -24.05
CA PRO A 94 -16.70 45.72 -23.11
C PRO A 94 -17.59 46.94 -22.86
N ILE A 95 -18.89 46.80 -23.12
CA ILE A 95 -19.90 47.80 -22.76
C ILE A 95 -20.16 47.65 -21.26
N ARG A 96 -19.51 48.49 -20.45
CA ARG A 96 -19.77 48.55 -19.01
C ARG A 96 -21.04 49.36 -18.77
N THR A 97 -22.20 48.71 -18.80
CA THR A 97 -23.40 49.29 -18.19
C THR A 97 -23.18 49.32 -16.68
N PRO A 98 -23.44 50.45 -15.99
CA PRO A 98 -23.36 50.52 -14.54
C PRO A 98 -24.53 49.73 -13.94
N THR A 99 -24.41 48.41 -13.91
CA THR A 99 -25.29 47.59 -13.09
C THR A 99 -24.88 47.84 -11.65
N GLN A 100 -25.87 48.09 -10.77
CA GLN A 100 -25.67 48.07 -9.32
C GLN A 100 -25.35 46.64 -8.88
N SER A 101 -24.18 46.11 -9.26
CA SER A 101 -23.62 45.00 -8.51
C SER A 101 -23.31 45.54 -7.12
N PRO A 102 -23.60 44.81 -6.04
CA PRO A 102 -23.12 45.17 -4.73
C PRO A 102 -21.61 45.41 -4.88
N ARG A 103 -21.11 46.58 -4.45
CA ARG A 103 -19.67 46.75 -4.32
C ARG A 103 -19.20 45.60 -3.45
N CYS A 104 -18.29 44.78 -3.96
CA CYS A 104 -17.45 43.97 -3.08
C CYS A 104 -16.65 44.98 -2.26
N SER A 105 -17.22 45.42 -1.14
CA SER A 105 -16.47 46.04 -0.07
C SER A 105 -15.59 44.94 0.50
N PHE A 106 -14.44 44.73 -0.13
CA PHE A 106 -13.29 44.23 0.62
C PHE A 106 -12.97 45.34 1.61
N GLU A 107 -13.66 45.31 2.74
CA GLU A 107 -13.22 45.98 3.94
C GLU A 107 -11.81 45.44 4.16
N GLY A 108 -10.82 46.33 3.98
CA GLY A 108 -9.41 46.03 4.13
C GLY A 108 -9.11 45.72 5.59
N SER A 109 -9.65 44.61 6.08
CA SER A 109 -9.03 43.85 7.14
C SER A 109 -7.61 43.63 6.66
N LYS A 110 -6.66 44.33 7.27
CA LYS A 110 -5.23 44.09 7.16
C LYS A 110 -4.96 42.70 7.72
N VAL A 111 -5.42 41.68 7.01
CA VAL A 111 -5.05 40.31 7.28
C VAL A 111 -3.71 40.13 6.59
N THR A 112 -2.66 40.68 7.20
CA THR A 112 -1.32 40.13 7.08
C THR A 112 -1.31 38.75 7.75
N HIS A 113 -2.11 37.81 7.25
CA HIS A 113 -1.80 36.40 7.40
C HIS A 113 -0.78 36.12 6.32
N GLY A 114 0.46 36.55 6.57
CA GLY A 114 1.60 35.84 6.00
C GLY A 114 1.34 34.37 6.35
N MET A 115 1.14 33.56 5.32
CA MET A 115 0.85 32.14 5.44
C MET A 115 1.94 31.56 6.34
N LYS A 116 1.61 31.30 7.61
CA LYS A 116 2.56 30.76 8.58
C LYS A 116 2.79 29.33 8.15
N ILE A 117 3.82 29.12 7.34
CA ILE A 117 4.33 27.79 7.02
C ILE A 117 4.79 27.22 8.36
N SER A 118 4.05 26.23 8.86
CA SER A 118 4.43 25.50 10.09
C SER A 118 5.85 24.96 9.92
N PRO A 119 6.68 24.97 10.97
CA PRO A 119 8.00 24.35 10.92
C PRO A 119 7.86 22.89 10.48
N ARG A 120 8.72 22.50 9.52
CA ARG A 120 8.86 21.15 8.99
C ARG A 120 9.20 20.20 10.14
N ASN A 121 8.33 19.22 10.38
CA ASN A 121 8.69 18.08 11.20
C ASN A 121 9.03 16.93 10.25
N ASP A 122 10.32 16.73 9.98
CA ASP A 122 10.76 15.78 8.95
C ASP A 122 10.36 14.32 9.29
N GLU A 123 10.11 13.99 10.57
CA GLU A 123 9.60 12.66 11.00
C GLU A 123 8.16 12.38 10.56
N GLU A 124 7.35 13.40 10.27
CA GLU A 124 5.92 13.24 10.00
C GLU A 124 5.54 13.36 8.52
N THR A 125 6.54 13.34 7.62
CA THR A 125 6.30 13.47 6.17
C THR A 125 5.54 12.27 5.61
N LEU A 126 4.71 12.53 4.60
CA LEU A 126 4.00 11.48 3.87
C LEU A 126 5.00 10.51 3.21
N ALA A 127 6.13 11.02 2.74
CA ALA A 127 7.19 10.20 2.16
C ALA A 127 7.74 9.16 3.15
N ASN A 128 8.00 9.56 4.40
CA ASN A 128 8.49 8.64 5.43
C ASN A 128 7.42 7.61 5.81
N ARG A 129 6.19 8.05 6.07
CA ARG A 129 5.06 7.15 6.38
C ARG A 129 4.80 6.14 5.26
N ARG A 130 4.86 6.58 4.00
CA ARG A 130 4.72 5.73 2.82
C ARG A 130 5.82 4.66 2.77
N LYS A 131 7.08 5.06 2.97
CA LYS A 131 8.23 4.14 2.98
C LYS A 131 8.13 3.10 4.10
N GLU A 132 7.75 3.53 5.30
CA GLU A 132 7.55 2.65 6.45
C GLU A 132 6.43 1.64 6.21
N PHE A 133 5.30 2.09 5.66
CA PHE A 133 4.17 1.25 5.29
C PHE A 133 4.56 0.17 4.27
N ILE A 134 5.26 0.55 3.19
CA ILE A 134 5.72 -0.40 2.18
C ILE A 134 6.71 -1.41 2.76
N ASN A 135 7.67 -0.97 3.58
CA ASN A 135 8.62 -1.87 4.24
C ASN A 135 7.92 -2.86 5.17
N SER A 136 6.89 -2.42 5.89
CA SER A 136 6.09 -3.29 6.74
C SER A 136 5.30 -4.32 5.92
N LEU A 137 4.71 -3.91 4.80
CA LEU A 137 3.98 -4.82 3.89
C LEU A 137 4.88 -5.88 3.25
N ARG A 138 6.14 -5.56 2.93
CA ARG A 138 7.10 -6.50 2.34
C ARG A 138 7.28 -7.76 3.18
N LEU A 139 7.23 -7.65 4.50
CA LEU A 139 7.35 -8.78 5.42
C LEU A 139 6.24 -9.82 5.24
N TYR A 140 5.07 -9.38 4.78
CA TYR A 140 3.90 -10.23 4.60
C TYR A 140 3.70 -10.66 3.14
N ARG A 141 4.67 -10.42 2.25
CA ARG A 141 4.52 -10.69 0.81
C ARG A 141 4.10 -12.12 0.50
N THR A 142 4.68 -13.09 1.21
CA THR A 142 4.42 -14.52 1.02
C THR A 142 3.45 -15.09 2.05
N PHE A 143 2.69 -14.25 2.76
CA PHE A 143 1.85 -14.67 3.89
C PHE A 143 0.90 -15.84 3.53
N TYR A 144 0.10 -15.70 2.48
CA TYR A 144 -0.86 -16.73 2.09
C TYR A 144 -0.18 -17.99 1.51
N GLY A 145 0.96 -17.84 0.83
CA GLY A 145 1.73 -18.97 0.31
C GLY A 145 2.51 -19.75 1.39
N GLY A 146 2.91 -19.07 2.48
CA GLY A 146 3.70 -19.64 3.57
C GLY A 146 2.89 -20.07 4.79
N LEU A 147 1.57 -19.85 4.81
CA LEU A 147 0.75 -20.10 6.00
C LEU A 147 0.78 -21.57 6.46
N ALA A 148 0.78 -22.51 5.50
CA ALA A 148 0.88 -23.93 5.82
C ALA A 148 2.24 -24.29 6.43
N ASP A 149 3.31 -23.70 5.91
CA ASP A 149 4.67 -23.89 6.37
C ASP A 149 4.85 -23.34 7.79
N GLU A 150 4.38 -22.12 8.06
CA GLU A 150 4.42 -21.50 9.40
C GLU A 150 3.66 -22.33 10.45
N LEU A 151 2.45 -22.79 10.13
CA LEU A 151 1.67 -23.63 11.05
C LEU A 151 2.35 -24.97 11.34
N CYS A 152 2.89 -25.61 10.29
CA CYS A 152 3.55 -26.90 10.44
C CYS A 152 4.88 -26.80 11.19
N VAL A 153 5.70 -25.79 10.91
CA VAL A 153 7.00 -25.58 11.57
C VAL A 153 6.84 -25.21 13.04
N ASN A 154 5.92 -24.30 13.36
CA ASN A 154 5.86 -23.74 14.71
C ASN A 154 5.02 -24.58 15.68
N GLU A 155 3.94 -25.20 15.21
CA GLU A 155 2.96 -25.82 16.10
C GLU A 155 2.83 -27.34 15.89
N LEU A 156 2.67 -27.76 14.64
CA LEU A 156 2.05 -29.04 14.35
C LEU A 156 3.04 -30.18 14.12
N ALA A 157 4.12 -29.97 13.35
CA ALA A 157 5.00 -31.03 12.91
C ALA A 157 6.07 -31.40 13.94
N ALA A 158 6.59 -32.62 13.83
CA ALA A 158 7.83 -33.02 14.49
C ALA A 158 9.01 -32.24 13.90
N ALA A 159 10.01 -31.94 14.74
CA ALA A 159 11.28 -31.37 14.27
C ALA A 159 12.02 -32.34 13.35
N ASP A 160 12.84 -31.79 12.46
CA ASP A 160 13.56 -32.58 11.46
C ASP A 160 14.46 -33.65 12.10
N GLY A 161 14.40 -34.86 11.53
CA GLY A 161 15.21 -36.01 11.95
C GLY A 161 14.64 -36.81 13.12
N LEU A 162 13.57 -36.34 13.78
CA LEU A 162 12.87 -37.13 14.79
C LEU A 162 11.90 -38.15 14.16
N PRO A 163 11.69 -39.31 14.78
CA PRO A 163 10.62 -40.22 14.40
C PRO A 163 9.27 -39.50 14.48
N CYS A 164 8.47 -39.64 13.44
CA CYS A 164 7.24 -38.87 13.27
C CYS A 164 6.11 -39.73 12.71
N TRP A 165 4.88 -39.28 12.94
CA TRP A 165 3.68 -39.96 12.49
C TRP A 165 3.37 -39.63 11.02
N ASN A 166 3.26 -40.64 10.16
CA ASN A 166 2.96 -40.45 8.73
C ASN A 166 1.46 -40.54 8.38
N GLY A 167 0.60 -40.87 9.33
CA GLY A 167 -0.82 -41.16 9.10
C GLY A 167 -1.24 -42.59 9.41
N GLU A 168 -0.28 -43.51 9.54
CA GLU A 168 -0.50 -44.93 9.80
C GLU A 168 0.45 -45.50 10.87
N ASP A 169 1.73 -45.10 10.83
CA ASP A 169 2.79 -45.58 11.73
C ASP A 169 3.83 -44.47 12.05
N ILE A 170 4.74 -44.78 12.99
CA ILE A 170 5.93 -43.97 13.27
C ILE A 170 7.05 -44.32 12.31
N VAL A 171 7.50 -43.33 11.54
CA VAL A 171 8.56 -43.47 10.53
C VAL A 171 9.69 -42.49 10.76
N LYS A 172 10.88 -42.79 10.23
CA LYS A 172 12.00 -41.85 10.22
C LYS A 172 11.82 -40.71 9.20
N ARG A 173 11.08 -40.95 8.11
CA ARG A 173 10.78 -39.97 7.07
C ARG A 173 9.44 -40.26 6.43
N TYR A 174 8.72 -39.20 6.10
CA TYR A 174 7.52 -39.25 5.27
C TYR A 174 7.93 -39.16 3.79
N PHE A 175 7.60 -40.20 3.01
CA PHE A 175 7.69 -40.15 1.56
C PHE A 175 6.30 -39.95 0.99
N MET A 176 6.08 -38.82 0.33
CA MET A 176 4.90 -38.65 -0.48
C MET A 176 5.06 -39.56 -1.71
N CYS A 177 4.15 -40.50 -1.92
CA CYS A 177 4.05 -41.15 -3.22
C CYS A 177 3.59 -40.08 -4.22
N CYS A 178 4.53 -39.48 -4.95
CA CYS A 178 4.20 -38.82 -6.20
C CYS A 178 3.59 -39.91 -7.08
N GLY A 179 2.27 -39.86 -7.26
CA GLY A 179 1.61 -40.66 -8.27
C GLY A 179 2.30 -40.38 -9.60
N LEU A 180 3.02 -41.37 -10.12
CA LEU A 180 3.41 -41.44 -11.51
C LEU A 180 2.11 -41.39 -12.33
N ARG A 181 1.78 -40.22 -12.87
CA ARG A 181 0.88 -40.06 -14.00
C ARG A 181 1.57 -39.21 -15.04
#